data_AF-A0AAV0EEW3-F1
#
_entry.id   AF-A0AAV0EEW3-F1
#
_cell.length_a   1.000
_cell.length_b   1.000
_cell.length_c   1.000
_cell.angle_alpha   90.00
_cell.angle_beta   90.00
_cell.angle_gamma   90.00
#
_symmetry.space_group_name_H-M   'P 1'
#
loop_
_entity.id
_entity.type
_entity.pdbx_description
1 polymer ?
#
loop_
_entity_poly.entity_id
_entity_poly.type
_entity_poly.pdbx_seq_one_letter_code
_entity_poly.pdbx_strand_id
1 'polypeptide(L)'
;MTLDGKIAASSGHASWISSIKSRSRVFELRGRSDAVIVGGNTVRKDNPHLTARHGGGHVPQRIVMSQTLYLPEKANIWDVTEVPTIVVTQRGARRSFQKFLASKGVEVVEFDILDPREVMEYFYGRGYLSVLWECGGTLAASAISSGVIHKVHAFVAPKIIGGKNAPTPVSDLGMVEMTQALELIDVCYEKIGPDMLVSGFLQPVPDLTPVIPSLEETSEIDPTISPFESSIIFFYKTWEQYGFFSNFSSHPIQMADETGNMVTWSTVEHYYQAQKFTGVVDHVAQKCIEDIKNVESPEEAARIGRRLQRQRPDLVRSDWKSIKVDVMYKALKCKFTTYPHLNSLLVATAGSVLVEASPHDLFWGGGRDGEGLNYLGRLLMQLRSELLDNSPASHENSVDHHRPVV
;
A
#
# COMPACT_ATOMS: atom_id res chain seq x y z
N MET A 1 -0.49 -26.72 11.26
CA MET A 1 0.95 -26.93 10.99
C MET A 1 1.55 -27.89 12.00
N THR A 2 2.72 -28.45 11.68
CA THR A 2 3.58 -29.16 12.63
C THR A 2 4.23 -28.17 13.61
N LEU A 3 4.83 -28.68 14.69
CA LEU A 3 5.50 -27.89 15.74
C LEU A 3 6.67 -27.06 15.18
N ASP A 4 7.36 -27.58 14.17
CA ASP A 4 8.45 -26.93 13.43
C ASP A 4 7.97 -26.08 12.25
N GLY A 5 6.67 -25.71 12.21
CA GLY A 5 6.14 -24.72 11.29
C GLY A 5 5.97 -25.19 9.85
N LYS A 6 5.61 -26.47 9.61
CA LYS A 6 5.34 -27.01 8.27
C LYS A 6 3.87 -27.35 8.05
N ILE A 7 3.38 -27.13 6.83
CA ILE A 7 1.99 -27.43 6.43
C ILE A 7 1.87 -28.65 5.51
N ALA A 8 2.98 -29.19 5.02
CA ALA A 8 3.04 -30.47 4.31
C ALA A 8 4.46 -31.04 4.37
N ALA A 9 4.62 -32.32 4.01
CA ALA A 9 5.94 -32.90 3.72
C ALA A 9 6.53 -32.28 2.44
N SER A 10 7.85 -32.45 2.22
CA SER A 10 8.51 -32.04 0.97
C SER A 10 7.92 -32.70 -0.29
N SER A 11 7.27 -33.85 -0.15
CA SER A 11 6.51 -34.53 -1.22
C SER A 11 5.17 -33.86 -1.54
N GLY A 12 4.73 -32.89 -0.74
CA GLY A 12 3.40 -32.29 -0.81
C GLY A 12 2.32 -33.02 -0.01
N HIS A 13 2.64 -34.15 0.63
CA HIS A 13 1.68 -34.88 1.47
C HIS A 13 1.35 -34.07 2.74
N ALA A 14 0.09 -33.62 2.85
CA ALA A 14 -0.38 -32.72 3.92
C ALA A 14 -1.47 -33.35 4.81
N SER A 15 -1.86 -34.61 4.55
CA SER A 15 -2.97 -35.25 5.25
C SER A 15 -2.68 -35.47 6.74
N TRP A 16 -3.66 -35.08 7.56
CA TRP A 16 -3.76 -35.38 9.00
C TRP A 16 -2.60 -34.87 9.86
N ILE A 17 -2.13 -33.65 9.59
CA ILE A 17 -1.23 -32.94 10.50
C ILE A 17 -1.93 -32.66 11.83
N SER A 18 -3.07 -31.94 11.78
CA SER A 18 -3.89 -31.64 12.95
C SER A 18 -4.80 -32.80 13.34
N SER A 19 -5.25 -32.83 14.58
CA SER A 19 -6.19 -33.81 15.12
C SER A 19 -7.61 -33.64 14.58
N ILE A 20 -8.46 -34.66 14.80
CA ILE A 20 -9.89 -34.58 14.45
C ILE A 20 -10.57 -33.41 15.16
N LYS A 21 -10.26 -33.18 16.45
CA LYS A 21 -10.85 -32.09 17.25
C LYS A 21 -10.51 -30.72 16.67
N SER A 22 -9.26 -30.50 16.25
CA SER A 22 -8.84 -29.27 15.58
C SER A 22 -9.55 -29.07 14.23
N ARG A 23 -9.72 -30.14 13.45
CA ARG A 23 -10.50 -30.07 12.21
C ARG A 23 -11.96 -29.73 12.46
N SER A 24 -12.58 -30.29 13.51
CA SER A 24 -13.93 -29.90 13.94
C SER A 24 -14.03 -28.40 14.24
N ARG A 25 -13.04 -27.83 14.93
CA ARG A 25 -12.98 -26.39 15.20
C ARG A 25 -12.91 -25.55 13.92
N VAL A 26 -12.13 -25.97 12.93
CA VAL A 26 -12.07 -25.30 11.61
C VAL A 26 -13.43 -25.37 10.89
N PHE A 27 -14.16 -26.47 10.99
CA PHE A 27 -15.51 -26.55 10.44
C PHE A 27 -16.49 -25.57 11.10
N GLU A 28 -16.37 -25.34 12.40
CA GLU A 28 -17.16 -24.33 13.11
C GLU A 28 -16.80 -22.90 12.65
N LEU A 29 -15.51 -22.62 12.45
CA LEU A 29 -15.04 -21.34 11.92
C LEU A 29 -15.64 -21.09 10.53
N ARG A 30 -15.61 -22.07 9.64
CA ARG A 30 -16.28 -21.98 8.32
C ARG A 30 -17.76 -21.68 8.43
N GLY A 31 -18.48 -22.35 9.35
CA GLY A 31 -19.91 -22.12 9.54
C GLY A 31 -20.26 -20.73 10.09
N ARG A 32 -19.28 -19.99 10.61
CA ARG A 32 -19.42 -18.61 11.13
C ARG A 32 -18.93 -17.54 10.17
N SER A 33 -18.36 -17.93 9.03
CA SER A 33 -17.85 -17.01 8.02
C SER A 33 -18.83 -16.93 6.85
N ASP A 34 -18.92 -15.74 6.25
CA ASP A 34 -19.74 -15.49 5.06
C ASP A 34 -19.11 -16.15 3.84
N ALA A 35 -17.77 -16.23 3.79
CA ALA A 35 -17.04 -16.87 2.72
C ALA A 35 -15.76 -17.58 3.18
N VAL A 36 -15.26 -18.49 2.34
CA VAL A 36 -13.97 -19.16 2.50
C VAL A 36 -13.15 -19.03 1.23
N ILE A 37 -11.92 -18.52 1.36
CA ILE A 37 -10.98 -18.31 0.26
C ILE A 37 -9.89 -19.39 0.28
N VAL A 38 -9.63 -19.97 -0.90
CA VAL A 38 -8.48 -20.84 -1.14
C VAL A 38 -7.75 -20.43 -2.43
N GLY A 39 -6.46 -20.80 -2.52
CA GLY A 39 -5.69 -20.64 -3.74
C GLY A 39 -5.84 -21.83 -4.69
N GLY A 40 -5.57 -21.62 -5.98
CA GLY A 40 -5.62 -22.69 -6.98
C GLY A 40 -4.71 -23.90 -6.70
N ASN A 41 -3.61 -23.71 -5.97
CA ASN A 41 -2.74 -24.81 -5.54
C ASN A 41 -3.45 -25.76 -4.56
N THR A 42 -4.25 -25.23 -3.63
CA THR A 42 -5.06 -26.01 -2.70
C THR A 42 -6.08 -26.84 -3.47
N VAL A 43 -6.74 -26.25 -4.48
CA VAL A 43 -7.69 -27.00 -5.34
C VAL A 43 -6.99 -28.15 -6.06
N ARG A 44 -5.80 -27.92 -6.62
CA ARG A 44 -5.02 -28.94 -7.35
C ARG A 44 -4.56 -30.09 -6.46
N LYS A 45 -4.12 -29.80 -5.24
CA LYS A 45 -3.47 -30.79 -4.36
C LYS A 45 -4.46 -31.50 -3.44
N ASP A 46 -5.43 -30.76 -2.90
CA ASP A 46 -6.26 -31.24 -1.81
C ASP A 46 -7.68 -31.56 -2.25
N ASN A 47 -8.10 -31.10 -3.46
CA ASN A 47 -9.45 -31.25 -4.01
C ASN A 47 -10.55 -31.06 -2.95
N PRO A 48 -10.59 -29.91 -2.26
CA PRO A 48 -11.40 -29.73 -1.06
C PRO A 48 -12.89 -29.57 -1.41
N HIS A 49 -13.75 -29.94 -0.45
CA HIS A 49 -15.19 -29.62 -0.53
C HIS A 49 -15.49 -28.21 -0.02
N LEU A 50 -14.72 -27.73 0.96
CA LEU A 50 -14.91 -26.46 1.70
C LEU A 50 -16.32 -26.27 2.28
N THR A 51 -16.94 -27.36 2.71
CA THR A 51 -18.25 -27.33 3.38
C THR A 51 -18.11 -27.20 4.90
N ALA A 52 -19.14 -26.67 5.56
CA ALA A 52 -19.32 -26.80 7.01
C ALA A 52 -19.95 -28.18 7.29
N ARG A 53 -19.34 -28.98 8.20
CA ARG A 53 -19.71 -30.40 8.40
C ARG A 53 -20.88 -30.67 9.36
N HIS A 54 -21.75 -29.70 9.60
CA HIS A 54 -22.92 -29.89 10.45
C HIS A 54 -24.19 -29.67 9.62
N GLY A 55 -25.08 -30.66 9.63
CA GLY A 55 -26.34 -30.63 8.89
C GLY A 55 -27.23 -29.52 9.40
N GLY A 56 -27.57 -28.57 8.52
CA GLY A 56 -28.32 -27.35 8.84
C GLY A 56 -27.42 -26.23 9.37
N GLY A 57 -27.57 -25.03 8.80
CA GLY A 57 -26.82 -23.83 9.19
C GLY A 57 -26.37 -22.99 8.00
N HIS A 58 -25.65 -21.91 8.30
CA HIS A 58 -25.02 -21.07 7.29
C HIS A 58 -23.91 -21.83 6.56
N VAL A 59 -23.84 -21.68 5.25
CA VAL A 59 -22.81 -22.29 4.41
C VAL A 59 -22.01 -21.19 3.75
N PRO A 60 -20.67 -21.14 3.95
CA PRO A 60 -19.87 -20.06 3.41
C PRO A 60 -19.81 -20.13 1.88
N GLN A 61 -19.86 -18.96 1.24
CA GLN A 61 -19.53 -18.83 -0.18
C GLN A 61 -18.10 -19.33 -0.42
N ARG A 62 -17.92 -20.25 -1.36
CA ARG A 62 -16.59 -20.75 -1.73
C ARG A 62 -15.97 -19.82 -2.75
N ILE A 63 -14.75 -19.35 -2.48
CA ILE A 63 -14.01 -18.46 -3.37
C ILE A 63 -12.66 -19.11 -3.70
N VAL A 64 -12.37 -19.25 -4.99
CA VAL A 64 -11.09 -19.76 -5.48
C VAL A 64 -10.32 -18.64 -6.17
N MET A 65 -9.14 -18.32 -5.64
CA MET A 65 -8.22 -17.37 -6.27
C MET A 65 -7.23 -18.10 -7.19
N SER A 66 -7.22 -17.74 -8.47
CA SER A 66 -6.28 -18.31 -9.44
C SER A 66 -6.01 -17.37 -10.61
N GLN A 67 -4.78 -16.82 -10.68
CA GLN A 67 -4.37 -15.88 -11.74
C GLN A 67 -4.53 -16.44 -13.16
N THR A 68 -4.20 -17.72 -13.39
CA THR A 68 -4.12 -18.31 -14.75
C THR A 68 -5.28 -19.24 -15.12
N LEU A 69 -6.15 -19.55 -14.15
CA LEU A 69 -7.13 -20.65 -14.24
C LEU A 69 -6.55 -22.02 -14.65
N TYR A 70 -5.28 -22.29 -14.36
CA TYR A 70 -4.71 -23.63 -14.51
C TYR A 70 -5.21 -24.57 -13.39
N LEU A 71 -6.50 -24.90 -13.44
CA LEU A 71 -7.22 -25.69 -12.45
C LEU A 71 -7.71 -27.00 -13.08
N PRO A 72 -7.90 -28.07 -12.28
CA PRO A 72 -8.38 -29.34 -12.80
C PRO A 72 -9.85 -29.21 -13.23
N GLU A 73 -10.21 -29.82 -14.36
CA GLU A 73 -11.60 -29.86 -14.85
C GLU A 73 -12.52 -30.68 -13.93
N LYS A 74 -11.93 -31.63 -13.19
CA LYS A 74 -12.62 -32.42 -12.16
C LYS A 74 -12.14 -31.98 -10.78
N ALA A 75 -12.99 -31.26 -10.06
CA ALA A 75 -12.79 -30.93 -8.65
C ALA A 75 -14.13 -30.91 -7.92
N ASN A 76 -14.11 -31.27 -6.64
CA ASN A 76 -15.29 -31.28 -5.77
C ASN A 76 -15.95 -29.90 -5.64
N ILE A 77 -15.14 -28.84 -5.73
CA ILE A 77 -15.59 -27.45 -5.59
C ILE A 77 -16.38 -26.92 -6.81
N TRP A 78 -16.39 -27.66 -7.93
CA TRP A 78 -17.21 -27.33 -9.11
C TRP A 78 -18.63 -27.89 -9.02
N ASP A 79 -18.91 -28.75 -8.05
CA ASP A 79 -20.26 -29.14 -7.72
C ASP A 79 -20.90 -28.04 -6.86
N VAL A 80 -21.76 -27.24 -7.48
CA VAL A 80 -22.43 -26.10 -6.85
C VAL A 80 -23.83 -26.42 -6.33
N THR A 81 -24.23 -27.70 -6.32
CA THR A 81 -25.58 -28.12 -5.90
C THR A 81 -25.87 -27.79 -4.44
N GLU A 82 -24.89 -28.00 -3.55
CA GLU A 82 -25.03 -27.69 -2.12
C GLU A 82 -24.52 -26.29 -1.77
N VAL A 83 -23.44 -25.84 -2.40
CA VAL A 83 -22.73 -24.60 -2.04
C VAL A 83 -22.31 -23.84 -3.29
N PRO A 84 -22.60 -22.55 -3.42
CA PRO A 84 -22.12 -21.78 -4.56
C PRO A 84 -20.58 -21.69 -4.57
N THR A 85 -20.01 -21.48 -5.76
CA THR A 85 -18.57 -21.25 -5.95
C THR A 85 -18.36 -20.05 -6.87
N ILE A 86 -17.47 -19.15 -6.43
CA ILE A 86 -16.96 -18.04 -7.22
C ILE A 86 -15.48 -18.29 -7.49
N VAL A 87 -15.05 -18.10 -8.73
CA VAL A 87 -13.65 -18.13 -9.13
C VAL A 87 -13.23 -16.73 -9.49
N VAL A 88 -12.25 -16.19 -8.78
CA VAL A 88 -11.65 -14.88 -9.09
C VAL A 88 -10.33 -15.11 -9.83
N THR A 89 -10.17 -14.40 -10.94
CA THR A 89 -9.05 -14.59 -11.87
C THR A 89 -8.53 -13.26 -12.39
N GLN A 90 -7.31 -13.27 -12.92
CA GLN A 90 -6.79 -12.12 -13.65
C GLN A 90 -7.37 -12.05 -15.07
N ARG A 91 -7.63 -10.83 -15.56
CA ARG A 91 -8.17 -10.55 -16.89
C ARG A 91 -7.32 -11.22 -17.96
N GLY A 92 -7.97 -11.89 -18.89
CA GLY A 92 -7.30 -12.62 -19.98
C GLY A 92 -6.90 -14.05 -19.64
N ALA A 93 -7.18 -14.54 -18.43
CA ALA A 93 -7.01 -15.94 -18.09
C ALA A 93 -7.87 -16.87 -18.95
N ARG A 94 -7.46 -18.14 -19.07
CA ARG A 94 -7.98 -19.18 -19.99
C ARG A 94 -9.51 -19.13 -20.22
N ARG A 95 -9.96 -18.39 -21.26
CA ARG A 95 -11.38 -18.17 -21.58
C ARG A 95 -12.20 -19.44 -21.81
N SER A 96 -11.59 -20.48 -22.39
CA SER A 96 -12.26 -21.79 -22.57
C SER A 96 -12.62 -22.42 -21.22
N PHE A 97 -11.76 -22.28 -20.22
CA PHE A 97 -12.01 -22.80 -18.88
C PHE A 97 -13.04 -21.95 -18.13
N GLN A 98 -13.04 -20.62 -18.33
CA GLN A 98 -14.10 -19.75 -17.81
C GLN A 98 -15.49 -20.19 -18.30
N LYS A 99 -15.63 -20.46 -19.61
CA LYS A 99 -16.88 -20.97 -20.19
C LYS A 99 -17.28 -22.33 -19.60
N PHE A 100 -16.31 -23.22 -19.38
CA PHE A 100 -16.54 -24.50 -18.72
C PHE A 100 -17.05 -24.31 -17.29
N LEU A 101 -16.42 -23.44 -16.49
CA LEU A 101 -16.87 -23.12 -15.14
C LEU A 101 -18.29 -22.54 -15.13
N ALA A 102 -18.57 -21.57 -16.01
CA ALA A 102 -19.91 -21.00 -16.15
C ALA A 102 -20.96 -22.07 -16.52
N SER A 103 -20.61 -23.05 -17.37
CA SER A 103 -21.51 -24.18 -17.70
C SER A 103 -21.82 -25.10 -16.51
N LYS A 104 -21.00 -25.03 -15.44
CA LYS A 104 -21.22 -25.72 -14.17
C LYS A 104 -21.96 -24.87 -13.15
N GLY A 105 -22.34 -23.64 -13.49
CA GLY A 105 -22.96 -22.69 -12.55
C GLY A 105 -21.97 -22.01 -11.62
N VAL A 106 -20.67 -22.09 -11.91
CA VAL A 106 -19.62 -21.39 -11.16
C VAL A 106 -19.50 -19.96 -11.70
N GLU A 107 -19.64 -18.97 -10.83
CA GLU A 107 -19.44 -17.56 -11.18
C GLU A 107 -17.94 -17.30 -11.38
N VAL A 108 -17.58 -16.55 -12.43
CA VAL A 108 -16.19 -16.17 -12.71
C VAL A 108 -16.10 -14.65 -12.73
N VAL A 109 -15.21 -14.09 -11.90
CA VAL A 109 -14.97 -12.64 -11.78
C VAL A 109 -13.54 -12.34 -12.23
N GLU A 110 -13.38 -11.41 -13.16
CA GLU A 110 -12.07 -10.98 -13.66
C GLU A 110 -11.63 -9.67 -12.99
N PHE A 111 -10.37 -9.64 -12.55
CA PHE A 111 -9.67 -8.46 -12.04
C PHE A 111 -8.53 -8.10 -12.99
N ASP A 112 -8.22 -6.81 -13.16
CA ASP A 112 -7.09 -6.39 -14.00
C ASP A 112 -5.76 -6.91 -13.44
N ILE A 113 -5.59 -6.77 -12.11
CA ILE A 113 -4.53 -7.40 -11.34
C ILE A 113 -5.21 -8.19 -10.22
N LEU A 114 -4.94 -9.49 -10.13
CA LEU A 114 -5.54 -10.29 -9.06
C LEU A 114 -4.78 -10.08 -7.75
N ASP A 115 -5.23 -9.11 -6.96
CA ASP A 115 -4.68 -8.73 -5.66
C ASP A 115 -5.68 -9.02 -4.52
N PRO A 116 -5.23 -9.53 -3.34
CA PRO A 116 -6.12 -9.81 -2.22
C PRO A 116 -6.94 -8.61 -1.71
N ARG A 117 -6.41 -7.38 -1.77
CA ARG A 117 -7.12 -6.16 -1.34
C ARG A 117 -8.29 -5.86 -2.26
N GLU A 118 -8.07 -5.81 -3.57
CA GLU A 118 -9.14 -5.60 -4.56
C GLU A 118 -10.23 -6.68 -4.47
N VAL A 119 -9.81 -7.93 -4.23
CA VAL A 119 -10.74 -9.06 -4.05
C VAL A 119 -11.60 -8.86 -2.81
N MET A 120 -11.00 -8.43 -1.69
CA MET A 120 -11.74 -8.17 -0.45
C MET A 120 -12.65 -6.94 -0.55
N GLU A 121 -12.23 -5.87 -1.24
CA GLU A 121 -13.09 -4.71 -1.52
C GLU A 121 -14.30 -5.09 -2.37
N TYR A 122 -14.09 -5.92 -3.40
CA TYR A 122 -15.16 -6.44 -4.23
C TYR A 122 -16.19 -7.25 -3.42
N PHE A 123 -15.72 -8.14 -2.55
CA PHE A 123 -16.60 -8.95 -1.71
C PHE A 123 -17.23 -8.13 -0.57
N TYR A 124 -16.55 -7.13 -0.04
CA TYR A 124 -17.14 -6.17 0.90
C TYR A 124 -18.34 -5.45 0.26
N GLY A 125 -18.20 -4.98 -0.99
CA GLY A 125 -19.31 -4.38 -1.74
C GLY A 125 -20.49 -5.34 -2.01
N ARG A 126 -20.26 -6.66 -1.90
CA ARG A 126 -21.30 -7.70 -1.99
C ARG A 126 -21.85 -8.13 -0.63
N GLY A 127 -21.43 -7.49 0.46
CA GLY A 127 -21.93 -7.72 1.81
C GLY A 127 -21.24 -8.85 2.58
N TYR A 128 -20.09 -9.35 2.11
CA TYR A 128 -19.30 -10.32 2.87
C TYR A 128 -18.48 -9.59 3.95
N LEU A 129 -18.75 -9.87 5.23
CA LEU A 129 -18.15 -9.19 6.38
C LEU A 129 -17.07 -10.04 7.06
N SER A 130 -17.22 -11.36 7.05
CA SER A 130 -16.28 -12.32 7.62
C SER A 130 -15.84 -13.34 6.57
N VAL A 131 -14.55 -13.30 6.22
CA VAL A 131 -13.97 -14.20 5.22
C VAL A 131 -12.83 -15.02 5.83
N LEU A 132 -12.95 -16.35 5.74
CA LEU A 132 -11.94 -17.28 6.23
C LEU A 132 -10.93 -17.61 5.13
N TRP A 133 -9.65 -17.35 5.38
CA TRP A 133 -8.57 -17.67 4.44
C TRP A 133 -7.93 -19.02 4.82
N GLU A 134 -8.16 -20.06 4.01
CA GLU A 134 -7.59 -21.40 4.18
C GLU A 134 -6.63 -21.75 3.02
N CYS A 135 -5.64 -20.89 2.82
CA CYS A 135 -4.77 -20.96 1.65
C CYS A 135 -3.35 -21.42 1.97
N GLY A 136 -2.60 -21.76 0.92
CA GLY A 136 -1.17 -22.09 1.04
C GLY A 136 -0.32 -20.86 1.32
N GLY A 137 0.91 -21.08 1.79
CA GLY A 137 1.79 -20.02 2.31
C GLY A 137 2.04 -18.84 1.39
N THR A 138 2.07 -19.04 0.06
CA THR A 138 2.24 -17.95 -0.91
C THR A 138 1.05 -16.99 -0.93
N LEU A 139 -0.17 -17.52 -0.94
CA LEU A 139 -1.37 -16.69 -0.92
C LEU A 139 -1.59 -16.08 0.47
N ALA A 140 -1.27 -16.82 1.53
CA ALA A 140 -1.32 -16.30 2.90
C ALA A 140 -0.35 -15.12 3.09
N ALA A 141 0.89 -15.24 2.61
CA ALA A 141 1.86 -14.14 2.64
C ALA A 141 1.34 -12.93 1.86
N SER A 142 0.85 -13.13 0.63
CA SER A 142 0.26 -12.04 -0.16
C SER A 142 -0.92 -11.36 0.53
N ALA A 143 -1.81 -12.12 1.17
CA ALA A 143 -2.96 -11.57 1.88
C ALA A 143 -2.55 -10.81 3.15
N ILE A 144 -1.59 -11.35 3.91
CA ILE A 144 -1.01 -10.65 5.07
C ILE A 144 -0.35 -9.34 4.62
N SER A 145 0.51 -9.37 3.60
CA SER A 145 1.19 -8.19 3.06
C SER A 145 0.22 -7.15 2.51
N SER A 146 -0.95 -7.56 2.00
CA SER A 146 -1.97 -6.62 1.51
C SER A 146 -2.82 -5.97 2.61
N GLY A 147 -2.65 -6.38 3.87
CA GLY A 147 -3.37 -5.83 5.02
C GLY A 147 -4.78 -6.37 5.27
N VAL A 148 -5.27 -7.31 4.46
CA VAL A 148 -6.65 -7.81 4.59
C VAL A 148 -6.87 -8.85 5.71
N ILE A 149 -5.79 -9.34 6.33
CA ILE A 149 -5.86 -10.37 7.38
C ILE A 149 -5.86 -9.72 8.76
N HIS A 150 -7.00 -9.76 9.43
CA HIS A 150 -7.16 -9.17 10.76
C HIS A 150 -6.80 -10.12 11.89
N LYS A 151 -7.13 -11.41 11.75
CA LYS A 151 -7.01 -12.40 12.83
C LYS A 151 -6.40 -13.70 12.34
N VAL A 152 -5.43 -14.20 13.10
CA VAL A 152 -4.75 -15.47 12.84
C VAL A 152 -5.30 -16.55 13.76
N HIS A 153 -5.51 -17.75 13.20
CA HIS A 153 -5.80 -18.97 13.96
C HIS A 153 -4.77 -20.04 13.56
N ALA A 154 -3.72 -20.20 14.36
CA ALA A 154 -2.63 -21.13 14.11
C ALA A 154 -2.82 -22.42 14.92
N PHE A 155 -3.24 -23.49 14.24
CA PHE A 155 -3.30 -24.83 14.83
C PHE A 155 -1.94 -25.52 14.73
N VAL A 156 -1.32 -25.82 15.86
CA VAL A 156 0.01 -26.43 16.00
C VAL A 156 -0.10 -27.84 16.55
N ALA A 157 0.22 -28.82 15.72
CA ALA A 157 0.24 -30.23 16.10
C ALA A 157 1.60 -30.62 16.71
N PRO A 158 1.64 -31.53 17.70
CA PRO A 158 2.88 -32.03 18.31
C PRO A 158 3.59 -33.03 17.39
N LYS A 159 4.01 -32.55 16.21
CA LYS A 159 4.68 -33.30 15.15
C LYS A 159 5.86 -32.48 14.66
N ILE A 160 6.95 -33.13 14.25
CA ILE A 160 8.12 -32.49 13.62
C ILE A 160 8.39 -33.27 12.33
N ILE A 161 8.63 -32.56 11.22
CA ILE A 161 8.89 -33.21 9.91
C ILE A 161 10.18 -32.71 9.24
N GLY A 162 10.62 -31.50 9.57
CA GLY A 162 11.78 -30.85 8.99
C GLY A 162 11.60 -30.55 7.51
N GLY A 163 12.71 -30.55 6.78
CA GLY A 163 12.74 -30.35 5.32
C GLY A 163 12.88 -28.88 4.93
N LYS A 164 14.02 -28.56 4.30
CA LYS A 164 14.31 -27.24 3.75
C LYS A 164 13.24 -26.77 2.76
N ASN A 165 12.74 -27.71 1.95
CA ASN A 165 11.75 -27.43 0.90
C ASN A 165 10.31 -27.78 1.33
N ALA A 166 10.10 -28.18 2.59
CA ALA A 166 8.77 -28.42 3.10
C ALA A 166 8.05 -27.08 3.28
N PRO A 167 6.80 -26.95 2.78
CA PRO A 167 6.08 -25.68 2.77
C PRO A 167 5.75 -25.21 4.19
N THR A 168 5.84 -23.90 4.39
CA THR A 168 5.51 -23.19 5.63
C THR A 168 4.12 -22.53 5.52
N PRO A 169 3.46 -22.20 6.65
CA PRO A 169 2.14 -21.56 6.68
C PRO A 169 2.11 -20.18 6.04
N VAL A 170 3.21 -19.44 6.16
CA VAL A 170 3.44 -18.15 5.51
C VAL A 170 4.75 -18.29 4.75
N SER A 171 4.73 -17.94 3.47
CA SER A 171 5.93 -17.91 2.63
C SER A 171 6.69 -16.60 2.87
N ASP A 172 7.38 -16.08 1.86
CA ASP A 172 8.20 -14.88 2.00
C ASP A 172 7.32 -13.62 2.16
N LEU A 173 7.59 -12.85 3.22
CA LEU A 173 7.01 -11.53 3.48
C LEU A 173 8.01 -10.39 3.17
N GLY A 174 9.23 -10.71 2.73
CA GLY A 174 10.30 -9.74 2.45
C GLY A 174 11.04 -9.23 3.69
N MET A 175 10.75 -9.78 4.87
CA MET A 175 11.40 -9.43 6.14
C MET A 175 12.75 -10.11 6.25
N VAL A 176 13.79 -9.35 6.58
CA VAL A 176 15.19 -9.80 6.68
C VAL A 176 15.74 -9.71 8.10
N GLU A 177 15.09 -8.94 8.98
CA GLU A 177 15.45 -8.78 10.39
C GLU A 177 14.28 -9.17 11.31
N MET A 178 14.59 -9.71 12.49
CA MET A 178 13.55 -10.14 13.45
C MET A 178 12.73 -8.99 14.02
N THR A 179 13.29 -7.77 14.05
CA THR A 179 12.59 -6.54 14.41
C THR A 179 11.45 -6.19 13.46
N GLN A 180 11.42 -6.77 12.26
CA GLN A 180 10.37 -6.59 11.26
C GLN A 180 9.26 -7.64 11.37
N ALA A 181 9.43 -8.66 12.23
CA ALA A 181 8.47 -9.74 12.36
C ALA A 181 7.11 -9.22 12.89
N LEU A 182 6.02 -9.73 12.31
CA LEU A 182 4.68 -9.33 12.72
C LEU A 182 4.34 -9.91 14.09
N GLU A 183 3.99 -9.02 15.03
CA GLU A 183 3.51 -9.41 16.35
C GLU A 183 1.99 -9.58 16.34
N LEU A 184 1.52 -10.62 17.03
CA LEU A 184 0.09 -10.78 17.31
C LEU A 184 -0.25 -10.06 18.62
N ILE A 185 -1.36 -9.36 18.63
CA ILE A 185 -1.97 -8.76 19.82
C ILE A 185 -3.18 -9.60 20.28
N ASP A 186 -3.57 -9.42 21.54
CA ASP A 186 -4.66 -10.17 22.19
C ASP A 186 -4.54 -11.69 21.98
N VAL A 187 -3.31 -12.20 22.19
CA VAL A 187 -2.98 -13.58 21.92
C VAL A 187 -3.63 -14.50 22.95
N CYS A 188 -4.38 -15.48 22.45
CA CYS A 188 -4.98 -16.55 23.21
C CYS A 188 -4.36 -17.90 22.84
N TYR A 189 -4.05 -18.69 23.85
CA TYR A 189 -3.49 -20.03 23.73
C TYR A 189 -4.51 -21.05 24.27
N GLU A 190 -4.97 -21.95 23.40
CA GLU A 190 -5.98 -22.95 23.74
C GLU A 190 -5.51 -24.36 23.35
N LYS A 191 -5.55 -25.30 24.29
CA LYS A 191 -5.27 -26.71 23.98
C LYS A 191 -6.50 -27.39 23.38
N ILE A 192 -6.38 -27.88 22.14
CA ILE A 192 -7.46 -28.59 21.43
C ILE A 192 -7.04 -30.05 21.20
N GLY A 193 -7.46 -30.92 22.12
CA GLY A 193 -7.02 -32.32 22.10
C GLY A 193 -5.49 -32.41 22.26
N PRO A 194 -4.76 -33.02 21.32
CA PRO A 194 -3.29 -33.05 21.35
C PRO A 194 -2.64 -31.80 20.77
N ASP A 195 -3.38 -30.93 20.08
CA ASP A 195 -2.85 -29.75 19.39
C ASP A 195 -2.95 -28.50 20.28
N MET A 196 -2.21 -27.45 19.91
CA MET A 196 -2.33 -26.10 20.46
C MET A 196 -2.92 -25.16 19.41
N LEU A 197 -3.94 -24.39 19.76
CA LEU A 197 -4.41 -23.26 18.98
C LEU A 197 -3.78 -21.99 19.56
N VAL A 198 -2.99 -21.30 18.75
CA VAL A 198 -2.57 -19.92 19.02
C VAL A 198 -3.44 -19.02 18.15
N SER A 199 -4.17 -18.10 18.76
CA SER A 199 -4.97 -17.13 18.03
C SER A 199 -4.69 -15.74 18.53
N GLY A 200 -4.78 -14.76 17.65
CA GLY A 200 -4.53 -13.37 17.99
C GLY A 200 -4.86 -12.51 16.79
N PHE A 201 -5.01 -11.22 17.03
CA PHE A 201 -5.14 -10.27 15.95
C PHE A 201 -3.75 -9.92 15.48
N LEU A 202 -3.57 -9.80 14.16
CA LEU A 202 -2.47 -8.98 13.71
C LEU A 202 -2.81 -7.57 14.15
N GLN A 203 -1.82 -6.77 14.57
CA GLN A 203 -2.05 -5.33 14.50
C GLN A 203 -2.64 -5.05 13.10
N PRO A 204 -3.65 -4.17 12.97
CA PRO A 204 -4.03 -3.73 11.64
C PRO A 204 -2.73 -3.44 10.90
N VAL A 205 -2.47 -4.11 9.76
CA VAL A 205 -1.51 -3.54 8.81
C VAL A 205 -2.14 -2.18 8.54
N PRO A 206 -1.54 -1.07 9.02
CA PRO A 206 -2.27 0.16 9.24
C PRO A 206 -3.00 0.55 7.96
N ASP A 207 -4.29 0.26 7.91
CA ASP A 207 -5.07 0.64 6.76
C ASP A 207 -5.45 2.08 7.01
N LEU A 208 -4.89 2.94 6.16
CA LEU A 208 -5.34 4.31 5.90
C LEU A 208 -5.06 5.34 6.98
N THR A 209 -3.90 5.26 7.64
CA THR A 209 -3.22 6.52 7.95
C THR A 209 -1.82 6.46 7.40
N PRO A 210 -1.41 7.43 6.54
CA PRO A 210 0.01 7.62 6.27
C PRO A 210 0.73 7.70 7.61
N VAL A 211 2.01 7.32 7.66
CA VAL A 211 2.88 7.79 8.75
C VAL A 211 2.94 9.30 8.57
N ILE A 212 1.94 9.96 9.14
CA ILE A 212 2.00 11.36 9.48
C ILE A 212 3.24 11.43 10.38
N PRO A 213 4.13 12.40 10.17
CA PRO A 213 5.11 12.76 11.20
C PRO A 213 4.43 12.72 12.57
N SER A 214 5.16 12.40 13.64
CA SER A 214 4.54 12.45 14.98
C SER A 214 3.75 13.75 15.13
N LEU A 215 2.59 13.72 15.80
CA LEU A 215 1.76 14.92 15.97
C LEU A 215 2.58 16.11 16.52
N GLU A 216 3.61 15.79 17.30
CA GLU A 216 4.65 16.70 17.79
C GLU A 216 5.53 17.26 16.65
N GLU A 217 6.15 16.42 15.81
CA GLU A 217 6.94 16.86 14.64
C GLU A 217 6.10 17.69 13.65
N THR A 218 4.84 17.32 13.43
CA THR A 218 3.99 18.01 12.46
C THR A 218 3.55 19.39 12.98
N SER A 219 3.22 19.49 14.28
CA SER A 219 2.91 20.77 14.93
C SER A 219 4.12 21.69 15.03
N GLU A 220 5.34 21.14 15.13
CA GLU A 220 6.58 21.94 15.08
C GLU A 220 6.82 22.56 13.70
N ILE A 221 6.45 21.85 12.63
CA ILE A 221 6.62 22.32 11.24
C ILE A 221 5.53 23.31 10.83
N ASP A 222 4.29 23.09 11.27
CA ASP A 222 3.15 23.97 11.00
C ASP A 222 2.31 24.17 12.27
N PRO A 223 2.43 25.34 12.93
CA PRO A 223 1.76 25.61 14.20
C PRO A 223 0.24 25.75 14.06
N THR A 224 -0.30 25.78 12.85
CA THR A 224 -1.76 25.89 12.60
C THR A 224 -2.48 24.55 12.68
N ILE A 225 -1.75 23.45 12.83
CA ILE A 225 -2.32 22.10 12.97
C ILE A 225 -2.77 21.89 14.42
N SER A 226 -4.09 21.77 14.62
CA SER A 226 -4.67 21.46 15.93
C SER A 226 -4.58 19.96 16.23
N PRO A 227 -3.97 19.52 17.34
CA PRO A 227 -3.84 18.09 17.68
C PRO A 227 -5.18 17.40 17.98
N PHE A 228 -6.29 18.13 18.04
CA PHE A 228 -7.61 17.61 18.43
C PHE A 228 -8.62 17.50 17.27
N GLU A 229 -8.32 18.03 16.06
CA GLU A 229 -9.27 18.07 14.92
C GLU A 229 -8.61 17.95 13.53
N SER A 230 -7.46 17.31 13.40
CA SER A 230 -6.74 17.23 12.11
C SER A 230 -7.44 16.35 11.07
N SER A 231 -7.90 16.93 9.95
CA SER A 231 -8.26 16.19 8.74
C SER A 231 -7.05 15.95 7.84
N ILE A 232 -7.01 14.81 7.15
CA ILE A 232 -5.94 14.46 6.21
C ILE A 232 -6.39 14.73 4.78
N ILE A 233 -5.56 15.42 4.01
CA ILE A 233 -5.76 15.66 2.59
C ILE A 233 -4.70 14.88 1.81
N PHE A 234 -5.15 13.91 1.03
CA PHE A 234 -4.31 13.15 0.12
C PHE A 234 -4.27 13.81 -1.26
N PHE A 235 -3.09 13.82 -1.87
CA PHE A 235 -2.91 14.21 -3.26
C PHE A 235 -1.91 13.29 -3.95
N TYR A 236 -2.15 12.91 -5.21
CA TYR A 236 -1.20 12.13 -5.98
C TYR A 236 -1.31 12.43 -7.46
N LYS A 237 -2.45 12.07 -8.08
CA LYS A 237 -2.66 12.24 -9.51
C LYS A 237 -3.02 13.69 -9.82
N THR A 238 -2.46 14.21 -10.91
CA THR A 238 -2.60 15.62 -11.30
C THR A 238 -4.02 16.03 -11.68
N TRP A 239 -4.89 15.06 -12.00
CA TRP A 239 -6.29 15.28 -12.38
C TRP A 239 -7.29 15.10 -11.22
N GLU A 240 -6.81 14.80 -10.02
CA GLU A 240 -7.65 14.71 -8.82
C GLU A 240 -7.87 16.08 -8.17
N GLN A 241 -8.82 16.17 -7.23
CA GLN A 241 -9.22 17.41 -6.55
C GLN A 241 -8.06 18.24 -6.01
N TYR A 242 -7.00 17.59 -5.52
CA TYR A 242 -5.79 18.24 -4.98
C TYR A 242 -4.54 17.98 -5.83
N GLY A 243 -4.71 17.53 -7.07
CA GLY A 243 -3.61 17.16 -7.98
C GLY A 243 -2.65 18.31 -8.29
N PHE A 244 -3.07 19.55 -8.07
CA PHE A 244 -2.23 20.74 -8.19
C PHE A 244 -1.16 20.86 -7.07
N PHE A 245 -1.21 20.07 -6.00
CA PHE A 245 -0.12 19.97 -5.03
C PHE A 245 1.06 19.13 -5.55
N SER A 246 0.82 18.23 -6.50
CA SER A 246 1.87 17.41 -7.11
C SER A 246 2.93 18.25 -7.83
N ASN A 247 4.19 17.83 -7.74
CA ASN A 247 5.30 18.34 -8.55
C ASN A 247 5.16 17.99 -10.06
N PHE A 248 4.27 17.05 -10.40
CA PHE A 248 3.93 16.69 -11.78
C PHE A 248 2.85 17.59 -12.38
N SER A 249 2.21 18.46 -11.61
CA SER A 249 1.15 19.35 -12.13
C SER A 249 1.71 20.29 -13.21
N SER A 250 0.93 20.53 -14.27
CA SER A 250 1.30 21.41 -15.39
C SER A 250 1.25 22.90 -15.02
N HIS A 251 2.25 23.34 -14.27
CA HIS A 251 2.42 24.72 -13.82
C HIS A 251 3.89 25.12 -14.03
N PRO A 252 4.19 25.82 -15.14
CA PRO A 252 5.54 26.26 -15.43
C PRO A 252 6.13 27.14 -14.33
N ILE A 253 7.41 26.94 -14.03
CA ILE A 253 8.15 27.74 -13.04
C ILE A 253 9.34 28.43 -13.70
N GLN A 254 9.67 29.62 -13.22
CA GLN A 254 10.84 30.36 -13.68
C GLN A 254 11.90 30.36 -12.58
N MET A 255 13.04 29.74 -12.85
CA MET A 255 14.13 29.56 -11.90
C MET A 255 15.42 30.14 -12.48
N ALA A 256 16.19 30.87 -11.67
CA ALA A 256 17.50 31.35 -12.06
C ALA A 256 18.48 30.16 -12.24
N ASP A 257 19.29 30.21 -13.30
CA ASP A 257 20.39 29.28 -13.51
C ASP A 257 21.69 29.73 -12.80
N GLU A 258 22.78 28.99 -12.98
CA GLU A 258 24.09 29.30 -12.39
C GLU A 258 24.65 30.67 -12.81
N THR A 259 24.17 31.20 -13.93
CA THR A 259 24.57 32.52 -14.48
C THR A 259 23.62 33.64 -14.08
N GLY A 260 22.57 33.34 -13.32
CA GLY A 260 21.53 34.29 -12.90
C GLY A 260 20.45 34.55 -13.95
N ASN A 261 20.46 33.83 -15.08
CA ASN A 261 19.45 33.96 -16.11
C ASN A 261 18.19 33.19 -15.73
N MET A 262 17.02 33.78 -15.97
CA MET A 262 15.74 33.13 -15.68
C MET A 262 15.43 32.06 -16.74
N VAL A 263 15.35 30.82 -16.30
CA VAL A 263 15.00 29.66 -17.13
C VAL A 263 13.62 29.16 -16.77
N THR A 264 12.77 28.98 -17.80
CA THR A 264 11.44 28.38 -17.63
C THR A 264 11.51 26.87 -17.69
N TRP A 265 10.85 26.21 -16.74
CA TRP A 265 10.70 24.76 -16.64
C TRP A 265 9.21 24.41 -16.70
N SER A 266 8.84 23.41 -17.51
CA SER A 266 7.44 23.04 -17.74
C SER A 266 6.71 22.61 -16.46
N THR A 267 7.42 21.93 -15.54
CA THR A 267 6.91 21.57 -14.21
C THR A 267 8.03 21.61 -13.16
N VAL A 268 7.65 21.50 -11.88
CA VAL A 268 8.59 21.30 -10.76
C VAL A 268 9.43 20.03 -10.96
N GLU A 269 8.85 18.94 -11.48
CA GLU A 269 9.59 17.70 -11.76
C GLU A 269 10.69 17.88 -12.81
N HIS A 270 10.47 18.69 -13.85
CA HIS A 270 11.51 18.96 -14.86
C HIS A 270 12.73 19.63 -14.22
N TYR A 271 12.48 20.71 -13.45
CA TYR A 271 13.53 21.40 -12.72
C TYR A 271 14.25 20.46 -11.75
N TYR A 272 13.50 19.70 -10.93
CA TYR A 272 14.07 18.82 -9.92
C TYR A 272 14.96 17.72 -10.53
N GLN A 273 14.56 17.11 -11.65
CA GLN A 273 15.37 16.09 -12.32
C GLN A 273 16.64 16.67 -12.96
N ALA A 274 16.56 17.87 -13.54
CA ALA A 274 17.72 18.55 -14.11
C ALA A 274 18.77 18.94 -13.06
N GLN A 275 18.32 19.39 -11.88
CA GLN A 275 19.19 19.86 -10.79
C GLN A 275 20.15 18.78 -10.24
N LYS A 276 19.89 17.50 -10.53
CA LYS A 276 20.80 16.39 -10.23
C LYS A 276 22.16 16.51 -10.92
N PHE A 277 22.19 17.16 -12.08
CA PHE A 277 23.33 17.19 -13.00
C PHE A 277 23.94 18.59 -13.13
N THR A 278 23.32 19.60 -12.53
CA THR A 278 23.79 20.99 -12.48
C THR A 278 25.16 21.08 -11.81
N GLY A 279 26.07 21.88 -12.36
CA GLY A 279 27.47 22.02 -11.92
C GLY A 279 28.42 20.91 -12.39
N VAL A 280 27.94 19.88 -13.08
CA VAL A 280 28.79 18.76 -13.55
C VAL A 280 29.36 19.07 -14.93
N VAL A 281 30.70 19.12 -15.00
CA VAL A 281 31.44 19.41 -16.24
C VAL A 281 31.59 18.13 -17.08
N ASP A 282 30.47 17.65 -17.63
CA ASP A 282 30.43 16.51 -18.55
C ASP A 282 29.34 16.72 -19.62
N HIS A 283 29.68 16.47 -20.89
CA HIS A 283 28.76 16.66 -22.01
C HIS A 283 27.48 15.80 -21.93
N VAL A 284 27.55 14.61 -21.32
CA VAL A 284 26.40 13.72 -21.13
C VAL A 284 25.45 14.31 -20.08
N ALA A 285 26.00 14.87 -19.01
CA ALA A 285 25.23 15.53 -17.95
C ALA A 285 24.52 16.79 -18.51
N GLN A 286 25.24 17.62 -19.27
CA GLN A 286 24.69 18.81 -19.92
C GLN A 286 23.58 18.45 -20.91
N LYS A 287 23.81 17.46 -21.77
CA LYS A 287 22.79 16.97 -22.71
C LYS A 287 21.55 16.43 -21.98
N CYS A 288 21.72 15.73 -20.86
CA CYS A 288 20.61 15.24 -20.06
C CYS A 288 19.74 16.37 -19.52
N ILE A 289 20.35 17.47 -19.07
CA ILE A 289 19.62 18.67 -18.63
C ILE A 289 18.80 19.27 -19.77
N GLU A 290 19.39 19.39 -20.96
CA GLU A 290 18.68 19.87 -22.15
C GLU A 290 17.53 18.94 -22.57
N ASP A 291 17.77 17.63 -22.57
CA ASP A 291 16.76 16.61 -22.88
C ASP A 291 15.60 16.69 -21.87
N ILE A 292 15.89 16.77 -20.57
CA ILE A 292 14.88 16.93 -19.51
C ILE A 292 14.09 18.22 -19.70
N LYS A 293 14.73 19.30 -20.13
CA LYS A 293 14.06 20.60 -20.34
C LYS A 293 13.09 20.59 -21.51
N ASN A 294 13.40 19.83 -22.56
CA ASN A 294 12.68 19.87 -23.83
C ASN A 294 11.56 18.82 -23.96
N VAL A 295 11.47 17.85 -23.04
CA VAL A 295 10.36 16.87 -23.06
C VAL A 295 9.05 17.51 -22.62
N GLU A 296 7.95 17.00 -23.18
CA GLU A 296 6.62 17.56 -22.93
C GLU A 296 6.03 17.10 -21.59
N SER A 297 6.33 15.88 -21.15
CA SER A 297 5.69 15.28 -19.97
C SER A 297 6.65 15.14 -18.78
N PRO A 298 6.16 15.41 -17.55
CA PRO A 298 6.95 15.24 -16.33
C PRO A 298 7.37 13.78 -16.10
N GLU A 299 6.60 12.80 -16.58
CA GLU A 299 6.95 11.38 -16.53
C GLU A 299 8.18 11.06 -17.38
N GLU A 300 8.34 11.71 -18.54
CA GLU A 300 9.53 11.55 -19.38
C GLU A 300 10.74 12.22 -18.72
N ALA A 301 10.57 13.43 -18.19
CA ALA A 301 11.62 14.13 -17.45
C ALA A 301 12.14 13.27 -16.27
N ALA A 302 11.21 12.70 -15.49
CA ALA A 302 11.51 11.75 -14.42
C ALA A 302 12.25 10.52 -14.93
N ARG A 303 11.83 9.94 -16.06
CA ARG A 303 12.46 8.75 -16.65
C ARG A 303 13.88 9.03 -17.09
N ILE A 304 14.14 10.12 -17.81
CA ILE A 304 15.45 10.51 -18.32
C ILE A 304 16.42 10.73 -17.14
N GLY A 305 16.04 11.57 -16.17
CA GLY A 305 16.87 11.88 -15.01
C GLY A 305 17.19 10.65 -14.16
N ARG A 306 16.18 9.83 -13.85
CA ARG A 306 16.38 8.58 -13.07
C ARG A 306 17.19 7.54 -13.83
N ARG A 307 17.08 7.47 -15.16
CA ARG A 307 17.88 6.55 -15.98
C ARG A 307 19.36 6.91 -15.94
N LEU A 308 19.70 8.18 -16.16
CA LEU A 308 21.10 8.61 -16.13
C LEU A 308 21.69 8.45 -14.73
N GLN A 309 20.97 8.83 -13.68
CA GLN A 309 21.39 8.64 -12.29
C GLN A 309 21.74 7.17 -11.98
N ARG A 310 20.97 6.20 -12.50
CA ARG A 310 21.24 4.77 -12.29
C ARG A 310 22.42 4.26 -13.11
N GLN A 311 22.59 4.74 -14.34
CA GLN A 311 23.64 4.27 -15.26
C GLN A 311 25.00 4.93 -14.98
N ARG A 312 24.98 6.19 -14.57
CA ARG A 312 26.15 7.05 -14.36
C ARG A 312 25.97 7.87 -13.07
N PRO A 313 25.99 7.20 -11.89
CA PRO A 313 25.88 7.90 -10.62
C PRO A 313 27.03 8.87 -10.36
N ASP A 314 28.17 8.69 -11.03
CA ASP A 314 29.32 9.60 -11.06
C ASP A 314 29.01 10.98 -11.66
N LEU A 315 27.98 11.07 -12.51
CA LEU A 315 27.54 12.32 -13.11
C LEU A 315 26.48 13.06 -12.28
N VAL A 316 26.05 12.51 -11.15
CA VAL A 316 25.18 13.23 -10.22
C VAL A 316 26.06 14.09 -9.32
N ARG A 317 25.66 15.35 -9.13
CA ARG A 317 26.38 16.28 -8.23
C ARG A 317 26.59 15.67 -6.84
N SER A 318 27.78 15.89 -6.28
CA SER A 318 28.25 15.19 -5.07
C SER A 318 27.44 15.50 -3.80
N ASP A 319 26.88 16.70 -3.72
CA ASP A 319 26.02 17.20 -2.64
C ASP A 319 24.53 16.87 -2.82
N TRP A 320 24.14 16.13 -3.88
CA TRP A 320 22.73 15.89 -4.19
C TRP A 320 21.92 15.33 -3.01
N LYS A 321 22.53 14.43 -2.22
CA LYS A 321 21.84 13.82 -1.06
C LYS A 321 21.43 14.84 0.00
N SER A 322 22.23 15.89 0.21
CA SER A 322 21.96 16.92 1.21
C SER A 322 21.06 18.03 0.67
N ILE A 323 21.16 18.39 -0.61
CA ILE A 323 20.44 19.56 -1.15
C ILE A 323 19.08 19.25 -1.78
N LYS A 324 18.77 17.98 -2.06
CA LYS A 324 17.54 17.60 -2.80
C LYS A 324 16.25 18.16 -2.18
N VAL A 325 16.21 18.28 -0.85
CA VAL A 325 15.07 18.84 -0.11
C VAL A 325 14.91 20.33 -0.41
N ASP A 326 16.00 21.09 -0.29
CA ASP A 326 16.01 22.53 -0.58
C ASP A 326 15.68 22.83 -2.05
N VAL A 327 16.18 22.01 -2.97
CA VAL A 327 15.89 22.14 -4.41
C VAL A 327 14.39 21.98 -4.67
N MET A 328 13.76 20.96 -4.08
CA MET A 328 12.31 20.76 -4.19
C MET A 328 11.55 21.92 -3.55
N TYR A 329 11.96 22.35 -2.36
CA TYR A 329 11.31 23.45 -1.64
C TYR A 329 11.32 24.76 -2.44
N LYS A 330 12.47 25.14 -3.00
CA LYS A 330 12.61 26.35 -3.84
C LYS A 330 11.67 26.31 -5.05
N ALA A 331 11.56 25.16 -5.70
CA ALA A 331 10.71 25.00 -6.87
C ALA A 331 9.21 25.06 -6.51
N LEU A 332 8.81 24.43 -5.40
CA LEU A 332 7.44 24.53 -4.88
C LEU A 332 7.11 25.95 -4.47
N LYS A 333 8.00 26.62 -3.73
CA LYS A 333 7.83 28.02 -3.34
C LYS A 333 7.61 28.91 -4.56
N CYS A 334 8.47 28.79 -5.58
CA CYS A 334 8.29 29.50 -6.86
C CYS A 334 6.91 29.26 -7.49
N LYS A 335 6.47 28.00 -7.57
CA LYS A 335 5.14 27.65 -8.11
C LYS A 335 4.01 28.34 -7.33
N PHE A 336 3.95 28.16 -6.01
CA PHE A 336 2.85 28.69 -5.20
C PHE A 336 2.90 30.21 -4.99
N THR A 337 4.05 30.86 -5.20
CA THR A 337 4.12 32.34 -5.26
C THR A 337 3.77 32.89 -6.64
N THR A 338 4.00 32.13 -7.71
CA THR A 338 3.70 32.57 -9.09
C THR A 338 2.20 32.54 -9.40
N TYR A 339 1.46 31.58 -8.83
CA TYR A 339 0.03 31.39 -9.13
C TYR A 339 -0.86 31.72 -7.91
N PRO A 340 -1.51 32.90 -7.87
CA PRO A 340 -2.35 33.32 -6.74
C PRO A 340 -3.48 32.36 -6.37
N HIS A 341 -4.06 31.68 -7.37
CA HIS A 341 -5.11 30.68 -7.13
C HIS A 341 -4.57 29.46 -6.39
N LEU A 342 -3.37 28.97 -6.74
CA LEU A 342 -2.73 27.85 -6.06
C LEU A 342 -2.32 28.23 -4.63
N ASN A 343 -1.83 29.45 -4.47
CA ASN A 343 -1.53 30.02 -3.16
C ASN A 343 -2.76 29.95 -2.24
N SER A 344 -3.89 30.47 -2.73
CA SER A 344 -5.16 30.47 -2.00
C SER A 344 -5.63 29.06 -1.65
N LEU A 345 -5.49 28.10 -2.58
CA LEU A 345 -5.84 26.70 -2.35
C LEU A 345 -4.94 26.04 -1.31
N LEU A 346 -3.65 26.34 -1.29
CA LEU A 346 -2.73 25.85 -0.26
C LEU A 346 -3.08 26.40 1.12
N VAL A 347 -3.31 27.72 1.21
CA VAL A 347 -3.72 28.39 2.45
C VAL A 347 -5.06 27.85 2.96
N ALA A 348 -6.01 27.55 2.08
CA ALA A 348 -7.32 26.99 2.44
C ALA A 348 -7.24 25.59 3.10
N THR A 349 -6.08 24.92 3.05
CA THR A 349 -5.86 23.65 3.76
C THR A 349 -5.40 23.82 5.20
N ALA A 350 -5.34 25.04 5.74
CA ALA A 350 -4.93 25.30 7.12
C ALA A 350 -5.67 24.38 8.11
N GLY A 351 -4.94 23.85 9.09
CA GLY A 351 -5.46 22.85 10.03
C GLY A 351 -5.55 21.41 9.49
N SER A 352 -5.19 21.16 8.22
CA SER A 352 -5.13 19.80 7.65
C SER A 352 -3.70 19.31 7.43
N VAL A 353 -3.50 18.00 7.53
CA VAL A 353 -2.24 17.33 7.17
C VAL A 353 -2.25 17.04 5.67
N LEU A 354 -1.21 17.48 4.96
CA LEU A 354 -1.04 17.21 3.52
C LEU A 354 -0.16 15.98 3.29
N VAL A 355 -0.65 15.04 2.49
CA VAL A 355 0.06 13.78 2.22
C VAL A 355 0.12 13.49 0.73
N GLU A 356 1.33 13.35 0.20
CA GLU A 356 1.50 12.87 -1.15
C GLU A 356 1.32 11.34 -1.18
N ALA A 357 0.30 10.85 -1.89
CA ALA A 357 -0.14 9.46 -1.85
C ALA A 357 0.51 8.59 -2.94
N SER A 358 1.80 8.80 -3.25
CA SER A 358 2.53 7.91 -4.15
C SER A 358 2.78 6.56 -3.48
N PRO A 359 2.31 5.45 -4.08
CA PRO A 359 2.41 4.12 -3.49
C PRO A 359 3.83 3.52 -3.57
N HIS A 360 4.78 4.21 -4.19
CA HIS A 360 6.12 3.68 -4.48
C HIS A 360 7.25 4.62 -4.07
N ASP A 361 6.97 5.88 -3.74
CA ASP A 361 7.98 6.85 -3.32
C ASP A 361 7.99 6.98 -1.80
N LEU A 362 8.89 6.24 -1.14
CA LEU A 362 9.01 6.24 0.32
C LEU A 362 9.67 7.51 0.89
N PHE A 363 10.23 8.38 0.04
CA PHE A 363 10.90 9.58 0.52
C PHE A 363 10.00 10.79 0.38
N TRP A 364 9.51 11.06 -0.84
CA TRP A 364 8.65 12.21 -1.12
C TRP A 364 7.19 11.94 -0.76
N GLY A 365 6.75 10.71 -0.99
CA GLY A 365 5.38 10.27 -0.74
C GLY A 365 5.20 9.58 0.59
N GLY A 366 3.95 9.22 0.85
CA GLY A 366 3.49 8.45 1.99
C GLY A 366 3.65 6.94 1.80
N GLY A 367 4.07 6.44 0.63
CA GLY A 367 4.13 4.99 0.41
C GLY A 367 2.74 4.38 0.23
N ARG A 368 2.68 3.07 -0.06
CA ARG A 368 1.40 2.38 -0.31
C ARG A 368 0.59 2.23 0.97
N ASP A 369 1.29 1.98 2.06
CA ASP A 369 0.77 1.60 3.37
C ASP A 369 1.13 2.65 4.43
N GLY A 370 1.49 3.87 4.00
CA GLY A 370 1.86 4.96 4.89
C GLY A 370 3.32 4.99 5.33
N GLU A 371 4.12 4.01 4.92
CA GLU A 371 5.52 3.82 5.30
C GLU A 371 6.50 4.89 4.77
N GLY A 372 6.02 5.79 3.91
CA GLY A 372 6.81 6.86 3.32
C GLY A 372 6.95 8.09 4.23
N LEU A 373 8.06 8.80 4.08
CA LEU A 373 8.43 9.95 4.93
C LEU A 373 7.60 11.21 4.65
N ASN A 374 6.86 11.25 3.54
CA ASN A 374 5.99 12.35 3.11
C ASN A 374 6.71 13.72 3.08
N TYR A 375 7.97 13.76 2.63
CA TYR A 375 8.71 15.04 2.58
C TYR A 375 8.00 16.08 1.71
N LEU A 376 7.29 15.68 0.67
CA LEU A 376 6.59 16.63 -0.20
C LEU A 376 5.42 17.30 0.53
N GLY A 377 4.62 16.53 1.27
CA GLY A 377 3.57 17.07 2.14
C GLY A 377 4.14 18.00 3.23
N ARG A 378 5.24 17.61 3.88
CA ARG A 378 5.93 18.43 4.89
C ARG A 378 6.37 19.78 4.33
N LEU A 379 6.98 19.81 3.14
CA LEU A 379 7.42 21.05 2.49
C LEU A 379 6.24 21.97 2.12
N LEU A 380 5.09 21.40 1.74
CA LEU A 380 3.89 22.19 1.44
C LEU A 380 3.27 22.78 2.72
N MET A 381 3.26 22.05 3.83
CA MET A 381 2.79 22.56 5.13
C MET A 381 3.74 23.64 5.69
N GLN A 382 5.05 23.46 5.53
CA GLN A 382 6.03 24.51 5.83
C GLN A 382 5.75 25.78 5.01
N LEU A 383 5.56 25.64 3.69
CA LEU A 383 5.26 26.78 2.82
C LEU A 383 3.92 27.44 3.17
N ARG A 384 2.90 26.65 3.53
CA ARG A 384 1.60 27.15 4.00
C ARG A 384 1.77 28.04 5.23
N SER A 385 2.56 27.59 6.21
CA SER A 385 2.86 28.36 7.42
C SER A 385 3.52 29.70 7.08
N GLU A 386 4.55 29.69 6.23
CA GLU A 386 5.20 30.92 5.76
C GLU A 386 4.23 31.88 5.05
N LEU A 387 3.28 31.36 4.27
CA LEU A 387 2.29 32.19 3.56
C LEU A 387 1.24 32.79 4.50
N LEU A 388 0.84 32.05 5.54
CA LEU A 388 -0.09 32.51 6.56
C LEU A 388 0.51 33.62 7.42
N ASP A 389 1.78 33.48 7.82
CA ASP A 389 2.50 34.49 8.61
C ASP A 389 2.68 35.81 7.85
N ASN A 390 2.87 35.73 6.53
CA ASN A 390 3.01 36.89 5.65
C ASN A 390 1.66 37.51 5.21
N SER A 391 0.53 37.00 5.70
CA SER A 391 -0.80 37.55 5.39
C SER A 391 -1.07 38.81 6.23
N PRO A 392 -1.59 39.90 5.63
CA PRO A 392 -1.74 41.19 6.32
C PRO A 392 -2.71 41.20 7.53
N ALA A 393 -3.41 40.10 7.82
CA ALA A 393 -4.31 39.97 8.97
C ALA A 393 -3.58 39.83 10.33
N SER A 394 -2.29 39.49 10.35
CA SER A 394 -1.51 39.31 11.58
C SER A 394 -1.01 40.62 12.22
N HIS A 395 -1.12 41.75 11.51
CA HIS A 395 -0.64 43.05 11.99
C HIS A 395 -1.70 43.92 12.72
N GLU A 396 -2.97 43.50 12.80
CA GLU A 396 -4.03 44.31 13.45
C GLU A 396 -4.19 44.10 14.98
N ASN A 397 -3.50 43.13 15.59
CA ASN A 397 -3.64 42.86 17.04
C ASN A 397 -2.56 43.50 17.94
N SER A 398 -1.85 44.53 17.47
CA SER A 398 -0.89 45.28 18.30
C SER A 398 -1.27 46.77 18.43
N VAL A 399 -2.48 47.05 18.90
CA VAL A 399 -2.86 48.40 19.35
C VAL A 399 -3.20 48.37 20.84
N ASP A 400 -2.16 48.63 21.61
CA ASP A 400 -2.10 49.54 22.75
C ASP A 400 -3.24 49.52 23.79
N HIS A 401 -2.94 48.97 24.97
CA HIS A 401 -3.64 49.24 26.22
C HIS A 401 -2.68 49.83 27.25
N HIS A 402 -2.20 51.05 27.00
CA HIS A 402 -1.84 51.98 28.07
C HIS A 402 -3.10 52.68 28.59
N ARG A 403 -3.58 52.28 29.78
CA ARG A 403 -4.43 53.14 30.62
C ARG A 403 -3.53 53.95 31.56
N PRO A 404 -3.72 55.28 31.69
CA PRO A 404 -3.00 56.05 32.68
C PRO A 404 -3.65 55.91 34.05
N VAL A 405 -2.79 55.95 35.06
CA VAL A 405 -3.12 56.07 36.49
C VAL A 405 -3.63 57.48 36.76
N VAL A 406 -4.87 57.60 37.27
CA VAL A 406 -5.27 58.56 38.32
C VAL A 406 -6.30 57.88 39.21
#